data_AF-A0A933VQ88-F1
#
_entry.id   AF-A0A933VQ88-F1
#
_cell.length_a   1.000
_cell.length_b   1.000
_cell.length_c   1.000
_cell.angle_alpha   90.00
_cell.angle_beta   90.00
_cell.angle_gamma   90.00
#
_symmetry.space_group_name_H-M   'P 1'
#
loop_
_entity.id
_entity.type
_entity.pdbx_description
1 polymer ?
#
loop_
_entity_poly.entity_id
_entity_poly.type
_entity_poly.pdbx_seq_one_letter_code
_entity_poly.pdbx_strand_id
1 'polypeptide(L)'
;MRAYKYSATARREELPLPDSAEIMDQLAEHILEQSSLDQALLKLCKQGVKQKYGDSLRGLEHLASQLKHRRHQELERYTLEPLIDQLSRQIQSVVSRELEALEQKLALKQQELNRKIESFLRGVDEVMCKMDEIRSGKRRDTAQAQARLEKKFEQLFLQKYDLEAKTRALRDEEARRLAKLQQVSPSPSHALDNLKDYQPIDPSMGEELASLSEQARGIAAVERAHMQSGFSGNQAVDLKDALGLVNRILNMERLEAKLKKGMLSAAEESLLSEILGSEAVTHLKTIEELCKQLVQTGYLESDGETLRLSPRAMRQIGQKALSDIFSNLGKGSLGGHEVAVKGTGQPDTSQTRAYNFGDSFNIHLSRTLMNALSRDASRLPISLAPGDFEVYDERRSTECSNVLLLDLSYTMAQNRKLQAAKKVILALDSLVRTRFPRDTLHIVGFATYARQLTTEELPHVNLSLGNPFTNMQDGLRLADEIISRERGRNRQIIIITDGEPTAFCRDGDLYVDYPPTPEIFLETMKEVTRLTRKGIVINTFMLDERPQLVDFVEQMTRVNKGRAFFSTPQRLGEYLLVDYLARRRRLIN
;
A
#
# COMPACT_ATOMS: atom_id res chain seq x y z
N MET A 1 -48.56 -25.34 18.01
CA MET A 1 -47.87 -24.06 17.71
C MET A 1 -47.09 -23.64 18.95
N ARG A 2 -45.77 -23.87 19.01
CA ARG A 2 -44.93 -23.41 20.13
C ARG A 2 -44.43 -22.01 19.80
N ALA A 3 -44.92 -21.02 20.53
CA ALA A 3 -44.47 -19.64 20.43
C ALA A 3 -43.17 -19.49 21.24
N TYR A 4 -42.08 -19.15 20.55
CA TYR A 4 -40.82 -18.78 21.19
C TYR A 4 -40.86 -17.28 21.51
N LYS A 5 -40.75 -16.94 22.80
CA LYS A 5 -40.54 -15.57 23.26
C LYS A 5 -39.03 -15.29 23.27
N TYR A 6 -38.58 -14.33 22.47
CA TYR A 6 -37.23 -13.79 22.57
C TYR A 6 -37.16 -12.79 23.73
N SER A 7 -36.32 -13.06 24.73
CA SER A 7 -35.92 -12.07 25.72
C SER A 7 -34.75 -11.26 25.16
N ALA A 8 -35.02 -10.01 24.79
CA ALA A 8 -34.00 -9.02 24.47
C ALA A 8 -33.20 -8.68 25.74
N THR A 9 -32.11 -9.38 25.96
CA THR A 9 -31.01 -8.91 26.79
C THR A 9 -29.92 -8.47 25.82
N ALA A 10 -29.63 -7.16 25.83
CA ALA A 10 -28.57 -6.54 25.06
C ALA A 10 -27.22 -7.13 25.51
N ARG A 11 -26.83 -8.26 24.91
CA ARG A 11 -25.43 -8.67 24.85
C ARG A 11 -24.78 -7.76 23.82
N ARG A 12 -23.62 -7.19 24.16
CA ARG A 12 -22.69 -6.62 23.16
C ARG A 12 -22.59 -7.63 22.03
N GLU A 13 -23.15 -7.32 20.87
CA GLU A 13 -23.05 -8.17 19.69
C GLU A 13 -21.61 -8.08 19.21
N GLU A 14 -20.76 -8.97 19.71
CA GLU A 14 -19.50 -9.28 19.06
C GLU A 14 -19.84 -9.75 17.66
N LEU A 15 -19.36 -9.05 16.64
CA LEU A 15 -19.55 -9.49 15.26
C LEU A 15 -18.99 -10.90 15.12
N PRO A 16 -19.74 -11.83 14.52
CA PRO A 16 -19.28 -13.20 14.37
C PRO A 16 -17.99 -13.20 13.56
N LEU A 17 -16.93 -13.73 14.17
CA LEU A 17 -15.65 -13.91 13.50
C LEU A 17 -15.81 -14.87 12.32
N PRO A 18 -15.19 -14.60 11.17
CA PRO A 18 -15.18 -15.54 10.06
C PRO A 18 -14.56 -16.88 10.44
N ASP A 19 -14.93 -17.95 9.74
CA ASP A 19 -14.29 -19.25 9.94
C ASP A 19 -12.79 -19.16 9.61
N SER A 20 -11.97 -19.73 10.51
CA SER A 20 -10.51 -19.78 10.38
C SER A 20 -10.04 -20.38 9.05
N ALA A 21 -10.77 -21.36 8.50
CA ALA A 21 -10.45 -21.93 7.20
C ALA A 21 -10.71 -20.93 6.06
N GLU A 22 -11.79 -20.14 6.12
CA GLU A 22 -12.08 -19.09 5.12
C GLU A 22 -11.09 -17.92 5.21
N ILE A 23 -10.68 -17.54 6.43
CA ILE A 23 -9.62 -16.56 6.66
C ILE A 23 -8.32 -17.05 6.01
N MET A 24 -7.95 -18.31 6.26
CA MET A 24 -6.76 -18.90 5.65
C MET A 24 -6.84 -19.00 4.14
N ASP A 25 -8.00 -19.34 3.58
CA ASP A 25 -8.18 -19.39 2.13
C ASP A 25 -7.92 -18.02 1.49
N GLN A 26 -8.44 -16.94 2.06
CA GLN A 26 -8.17 -15.59 1.55
C GLN A 26 -6.73 -15.14 1.80
N LEU A 27 -6.18 -15.45 2.98
CA LEU A 27 -4.79 -15.17 3.28
C LEU A 27 -3.84 -15.88 2.29
N ALA A 28 -4.14 -17.13 1.90
CA ALA A 28 -3.38 -17.90 0.93
C ALA A 28 -3.24 -17.17 -0.42
N GLU A 29 -4.29 -16.47 -0.85
CA GLU A 29 -4.25 -15.70 -2.10
C GLU A 29 -3.28 -14.51 -2.00
N HIS A 30 -3.32 -13.79 -0.89
CA HIS A 30 -2.39 -12.70 -0.65
C HIS A 30 -0.95 -13.20 -0.42
N ILE A 31 -0.74 -14.33 0.25
CA ILE A 31 0.58 -14.92 0.46
C ILE A 31 1.26 -15.23 -0.88
N LEU A 32 0.51 -15.73 -1.87
CA LEU A 32 1.06 -16.00 -3.20
C LEU A 32 1.39 -14.72 -3.99
N GLU A 33 0.71 -13.61 -3.70
CA GLU A 33 0.93 -12.32 -4.35
C GLU A 33 2.03 -11.48 -3.69
N GLN A 34 2.13 -11.53 -2.36
CA GLN A 34 2.97 -10.65 -1.56
C GLN A 34 4.37 -11.23 -1.32
N SER A 35 5.27 -10.37 -0.82
CA SER A 35 6.67 -10.71 -0.55
C SER A 35 6.89 -11.28 0.87
N SER A 36 5.93 -11.08 1.78
CA SER A 36 5.99 -11.57 3.16
C SER A 36 4.61 -11.89 3.72
N LEU A 37 4.58 -12.70 4.80
CA LEU A 37 3.35 -13.01 5.54
C LEU A 37 2.72 -11.74 6.13
N ASP A 38 3.53 -10.84 6.71
CA ASP A 38 3.04 -9.60 7.33
C ASP A 38 2.33 -8.69 6.33
N GLN A 39 2.87 -8.58 5.10
CA GLN A 39 2.21 -7.83 4.04
C GLN A 39 0.89 -8.49 3.61
N ALA A 40 0.85 -9.83 3.56
CA ALA A 40 -0.36 -10.57 3.22
C ALA A 40 -1.44 -10.38 4.30
N LEU A 41 -1.06 -10.45 5.58
CA LEU A 41 -1.95 -10.18 6.71
C LEU A 41 -2.44 -8.73 6.70
N LEU A 42 -1.55 -7.77 6.51
CA LEU A 42 -1.93 -6.36 6.43
C LEU A 42 -2.91 -6.11 5.27
N LYS A 43 -2.69 -6.74 4.11
CA LYS A 43 -3.59 -6.65 2.96
C LYS A 43 -4.96 -7.28 3.26
N LEU A 44 -4.98 -8.42 3.93
CA LEU A 44 -6.21 -9.06 4.40
C LEU A 44 -6.98 -8.14 5.36
N CYS A 45 -6.32 -7.55 6.35
CA CYS A 45 -6.94 -6.62 7.30
C CYS A 45 -7.48 -5.36 6.60
N LYS A 46 -6.78 -4.85 5.59
CA LYS A 46 -7.23 -3.70 4.80
C LYS A 46 -8.48 -3.99 3.98
N GLN A 47 -8.49 -5.11 3.27
CA GLN A 47 -9.58 -5.48 2.36
C GLN A 47 -10.77 -6.12 3.08
N GLY A 48 -10.52 -6.78 4.21
CA GLY A 48 -11.50 -7.57 4.95
C GLY A 48 -11.54 -9.03 4.49
N VAL A 49 -12.47 -9.79 5.06
CA VAL A 49 -12.65 -11.23 4.80
C VAL A 49 -14.05 -11.45 4.23
N LYS A 50 -14.11 -11.90 2.98
CA LYS A 50 -15.38 -12.26 2.30
C LYS A 50 -15.84 -13.64 2.74
N GLN A 51 -17.00 -13.74 3.37
CA GLN A 51 -17.56 -15.04 3.74
C GLN A 51 -18.42 -15.61 2.61
N LYS A 52 -18.43 -16.94 2.43
CA LYS A 52 -19.34 -17.59 1.47
C LYS A 52 -20.78 -17.61 1.96
N TYR A 53 -20.96 -17.72 3.28
CA TYR A 53 -22.24 -17.74 3.96
C TYR A 53 -22.18 -16.78 5.14
N GLY A 54 -23.07 -15.79 5.19
CA GLY A 54 -23.07 -14.76 6.23
C GLY A 54 -22.51 -13.42 5.76
N ASP A 55 -22.39 -12.47 6.70
CA ASP A 55 -21.92 -11.13 6.41
C ASP A 55 -20.39 -11.10 6.29
N SER A 56 -19.90 -10.55 5.18
CA SER A 56 -18.47 -10.37 4.97
C SER A 56 -17.90 -9.37 5.97
N LEU A 57 -16.79 -9.73 6.61
CA LEU A 57 -16.07 -8.84 7.50
C LEU A 57 -15.42 -7.74 6.65
N ARG A 58 -15.87 -6.50 6.84
CA ARG A 58 -15.34 -5.34 6.13
C ARG A 58 -13.98 -4.95 6.71
N GLY A 59 -13.01 -4.62 5.86
CA GLY A 59 -11.66 -4.26 6.29
C GLY A 59 -11.47 -2.79 6.68
N LEU A 60 -10.24 -2.43 7.02
CA LEU A 60 -9.86 -1.05 7.40
C LEU A 60 -10.13 -0.02 6.31
N GLU A 61 -10.07 -0.41 5.04
CA GLU A 61 -10.39 0.47 3.91
C GLU A 61 -11.87 0.88 3.92
N HIS A 62 -12.75 0.04 4.46
CA HIS A 62 -14.16 0.38 4.61
C HIS A 62 -14.35 1.45 5.69
N LEU A 63 -13.70 1.31 6.85
CA LEU A 63 -13.73 2.34 7.91
C LEU A 63 -13.14 3.66 7.40
N ALA A 64 -12.03 3.62 6.66
CA ALA A 64 -11.46 4.80 6.02
C ALA A 64 -12.44 5.44 5.02
N SER A 65 -13.18 4.62 4.26
CA SER A 65 -14.20 5.11 3.33
C SER A 65 -15.40 5.74 4.05
N GLN A 66 -15.81 5.20 5.20
CA GLN A 66 -16.84 5.80 6.04
C GLN A 66 -16.41 7.15 6.59
N LEU A 67 -15.17 7.28 7.07
CA LEU A 67 -14.61 8.57 7.49
C LEU A 67 -14.57 9.57 6.33
N LYS A 68 -14.12 9.14 5.15
CA LYS A 68 -14.11 9.99 3.96
C LYS A 68 -15.51 10.47 3.60
N HIS A 69 -16.50 9.58 3.64
CA HIS A 69 -17.89 9.93 3.36
C HIS A 69 -18.43 10.90 4.41
N ARG A 70 -18.19 10.65 5.70
CA ARG A 70 -18.60 11.54 6.79
C ARG A 70 -17.96 12.93 6.64
N ARG A 71 -16.68 12.99 6.29
CA ARG A 71 -15.97 14.24 6.01
C ARG A 71 -16.62 15.01 4.85
N HIS A 72 -16.94 14.34 3.74
CA HIS A 72 -17.65 14.98 2.62
C HIS A 72 -19.03 15.51 3.04
N GLN A 73 -19.80 14.75 3.81
CA GLN A 73 -21.11 15.22 4.30
C GLN A 73 -21.00 16.53 5.11
N GLU A 74 -19.97 16.66 5.95
CA GLU A 74 -19.75 17.89 6.73
C GLU A 74 -19.33 19.06 5.81
N LEU A 75 -18.48 18.82 4.81
CA LEU A 75 -18.03 19.84 3.85
C LEU A 75 -19.14 20.33 2.91
N GLU A 76 -20.08 19.45 2.54
CA GLU A 76 -21.26 19.77 1.73
C GLU A 76 -22.37 20.44 2.54
N ARG A 77 -22.37 20.30 3.87
CA ARG A 77 -23.39 20.88 4.74
C ARG A 77 -23.06 22.31 5.14
N TYR A 78 -21.80 22.57 5.52
CA TYR A 78 -21.39 23.83 6.11
C TYR A 78 -20.61 24.72 5.15
N THR A 79 -20.68 26.04 5.38
CA THR A 79 -19.84 27.03 4.72
C THR A 79 -19.18 27.94 5.75
N LEU A 80 -17.92 28.28 5.49
CA LEU A 80 -17.10 29.18 6.31
C LEU A 80 -17.00 30.59 5.71
N GLU A 81 -17.46 30.78 4.48
CA GLU A 81 -17.33 32.03 3.74
C GLU A 81 -18.04 33.21 4.44
N PRO A 82 -19.30 33.09 4.93
CA PRO A 82 -19.96 34.18 5.63
C PRO A 82 -19.22 34.63 6.91
N LEU A 83 -18.58 33.68 7.60
CA LEU A 83 -17.80 33.96 8.81
C LEU A 83 -16.51 34.70 8.47
N ILE A 84 -15.78 34.26 7.45
CA ILE A 84 -14.56 34.92 6.98
C ILE A 84 -14.87 36.34 6.51
N ASP A 85 -15.97 36.52 5.77
CA ASP A 85 -16.43 37.84 5.33
C ASP A 85 -16.84 38.75 6.49
N GLN A 86 -17.48 38.19 7.53
CA GLN A 86 -17.83 38.94 8.73
C GLN A 86 -16.56 39.40 9.48
N LEU A 87 -15.59 38.52 9.68
CA LEU A 87 -14.33 38.84 10.34
C LEU A 87 -13.55 39.90 9.54
N SER A 88 -13.52 39.76 8.22
CA SER A 88 -12.88 40.74 7.32
C SER A 88 -13.52 42.12 7.47
N ARG A 89 -14.86 42.18 7.47
CA ARG A 89 -15.60 43.45 7.67
C ARG A 89 -15.38 44.03 9.05
N GLN A 90 -15.34 43.22 10.10
CA GLN A 90 -15.05 43.69 11.46
C GLN A 90 -13.66 44.33 11.54
N ILE A 91 -12.63 43.66 11.04
CA ILE A 91 -11.26 44.22 11.03
C ILE A 91 -11.20 45.50 10.19
N GLN A 92 -11.79 45.50 8.99
CA GLN A 92 -11.85 46.70 8.14
C GLN A 92 -12.58 47.86 8.83
N SER A 93 -13.65 47.61 9.58
CA SER A 93 -14.36 48.65 10.31
C SER A 93 -13.52 49.26 11.44
N VAL A 94 -12.71 48.45 12.12
CA VAL A 94 -11.78 48.93 13.15
C VAL A 94 -10.66 49.75 12.52
N VAL A 95 -10.07 49.24 11.42
CA VAL A 95 -9.03 49.96 10.67
C VAL A 95 -9.56 51.29 10.12
N SER A 96 -10.79 51.32 9.60
CA SER A 96 -11.39 52.54 9.05
C SER A 96 -11.65 53.58 10.14
N ARG A 97 -12.18 53.18 11.30
CA ARG A 97 -12.36 54.08 12.46
C ARG A 97 -11.03 54.65 12.94
N GLU A 98 -9.97 53.83 12.97
CA GLU A 98 -8.64 54.27 13.37
C GLU A 98 -8.01 55.24 12.34
N LEU A 99 -8.23 55.01 11.04
CA LEU A 99 -7.83 55.94 9.99
C LEU A 99 -8.49 57.30 10.16
N GLU A 100 -9.81 57.33 10.39
CA GLU A 100 -10.55 58.57 10.64
C GLU A 100 -10.05 59.31 11.89
N ALA A 101 -9.81 58.59 12.99
CA ALA A 101 -9.29 59.17 14.22
C ALA A 101 -7.88 59.76 14.03
N LEU A 102 -7.03 59.08 13.26
CA LEU A 102 -5.68 59.53 12.93
C LEU A 102 -5.71 60.77 12.02
N GLU A 103 -6.60 60.80 11.02
CA GLU A 103 -6.81 61.96 10.15
C GLU A 103 -7.32 63.18 10.92
N GLN A 104 -8.29 63.01 11.83
CA GLN A 104 -8.78 64.09 12.68
C GLN A 104 -7.68 64.64 13.59
N LYS A 105 -6.86 63.76 14.18
CA LYS A 105 -5.72 64.16 15.03
C LYS A 105 -4.66 64.92 14.24
N LEU A 106 -4.35 64.47 13.01
CA LEU A 106 -3.47 65.17 12.08
C LEU A 106 -4.02 66.56 11.73
N ALA A 107 -5.31 66.66 11.43
CA ALA A 107 -5.97 67.93 11.10
C ALA A 107 -5.94 68.91 12.28
N LEU A 108 -6.25 68.46 13.50
CA LEU A 108 -6.19 69.28 14.71
C LEU A 108 -4.77 69.78 14.99
N LYS A 109 -3.76 68.91 14.89
CA LYS A 109 -2.35 69.29 15.06
C LYS A 109 -1.88 70.25 13.98
N GLN A 110 -2.32 70.07 12.74
CA GLN A 110 -1.99 70.97 11.63
C GLN A 110 -2.59 72.37 11.86
N GLN A 111 -3.81 72.45 12.37
CA GLN A 111 -4.42 73.72 12.76
C GLN A 111 -3.68 74.38 13.93
N GLU A 112 -3.29 73.61 14.95
CA GLU A 112 -2.52 74.12 16.08
C GLU A 112 -1.15 74.65 15.64
N LEU A 113 -0.49 73.94 14.71
CA LEU A 113 0.74 74.39 14.09
C LEU A 113 0.55 75.68 13.31
N ASN A 114 -0.50 75.78 12.48
CA ASN A 114 -0.80 76.99 11.72
C ASN A 114 -1.03 78.19 12.66
N ARG A 115 -1.78 78.00 13.77
CA ARG A 115 -1.97 79.03 14.80
C ARG A 115 -0.65 79.45 15.46
N LYS A 116 0.23 78.48 15.76
CA LYS A 116 1.57 78.77 16.31
C LYS A 116 2.42 79.56 15.33
N ILE A 117 2.42 79.20 14.04
CA ILE A 117 3.08 79.94 12.96
C ILE A 117 2.52 81.37 12.86
N GLU A 118 1.21 81.56 12.89
CA GLU A 118 0.58 82.90 12.89
C GLU A 118 0.97 83.73 14.11
N SER A 119 1.07 83.12 15.30
CA SER A 119 1.55 83.82 16.50
C SER A 119 3.03 84.19 16.41
N PHE A 120 3.85 83.33 15.79
CA PHE A 120 5.26 83.61 15.52
C PHE A 120 5.43 84.76 14.51
N LEU A 121 4.70 84.74 13.39
CA LEU A 121 4.74 85.82 12.39
C LEU A 121 4.36 87.16 13.01
N ARG A 122 3.29 87.20 13.83
CA ARG A 122 2.92 88.40 14.61
C ARG A 122 4.03 88.85 15.57
N GLY A 123 4.67 87.92 16.27
CA GLY A 123 5.78 88.22 17.17
C GLY A 123 7.02 88.78 16.43
N VAL A 124 7.29 88.29 15.23
CA VAL A 124 8.34 88.81 14.34
C VAL A 124 7.99 90.20 13.83
N ASP A 125 6.75 90.41 13.36
CA ASP A 125 6.26 91.72 12.90
C ASP A 125 6.36 92.77 14.01
N GLU A 126 6.06 92.40 15.27
CA GLU A 126 6.24 93.28 16.43
C GLU A 126 7.71 93.65 16.67
N VAL A 127 8.63 92.68 16.53
CA VAL A 127 10.06 92.91 16.70
C VAL A 127 10.59 93.81 15.57
N MET A 128 10.16 93.56 14.33
CA MET A 128 10.51 94.37 13.16
C MET A 128 9.99 95.80 13.27
N CYS A 129 8.72 96.00 13.66
CA CYS A 129 8.15 97.32 13.94
C CYS A 129 8.97 98.08 15.00
N LYS A 130 9.31 97.41 16.11
CA LYS A 130 10.13 98.00 17.18
C LYS A 130 11.57 98.30 16.73
N MET A 131 12.12 97.54 15.79
CA MET A 131 13.42 97.80 15.19
C MET A 131 13.38 98.99 14.22
N ASP A 132 12.34 99.13 13.40
CA ASP A 132 12.14 100.28 12.51
C ASP A 132 11.89 101.58 13.29
N GLU A 133 11.17 101.52 14.41
CA GLU A 133 11.01 102.64 15.35
C GLU A 133 12.35 103.10 15.95
N ILE A 134 13.27 102.17 16.23
CA ILE A 134 14.63 102.49 16.68
C ILE A 134 15.45 103.10 15.55
N ARG A 135 15.32 102.59 14.32
CA ARG A 135 16.05 103.06 13.12
C ARG A 135 15.61 104.46 12.66
N SER A 136 14.34 104.81 12.88
CA SER A 136 13.74 106.11 12.50
C SER A 136 14.03 107.26 13.49
N GLY A 137 14.82 107.04 14.55
CA GLY A 137 15.34 108.09 15.43
C GLY A 137 14.36 108.61 16.50
N LYS A 138 13.21 107.96 16.70
CA LYS A 138 12.18 108.37 17.69
C LYS A 138 12.47 107.95 19.14
N ARG A 139 13.56 107.21 19.40
CA ARG A 139 14.04 106.86 20.75
C ARG A 139 15.51 107.24 20.91
N ARG A 140 15.85 108.00 21.96
CA ARG A 140 17.24 108.28 22.37
C ARG A 140 17.78 107.14 23.25
N ASP A 141 18.53 106.27 22.57
CA ASP A 141 19.53 105.28 22.98
C ASP A 141 19.33 104.29 24.15
N THR A 142 19.68 103.04 23.88
CA THR A 142 20.68 102.26 24.63
C THR A 142 20.98 100.98 23.86
N ALA A 143 22.26 100.62 23.69
CA ALA A 143 22.70 99.30 23.18
C ALA A 143 22.01 98.12 23.91
N GLN A 144 21.57 98.34 25.15
CA GLN A 144 20.76 97.41 25.95
C GLN A 144 19.37 97.11 25.35
N ALA A 145 18.72 98.05 24.68
CA ALA A 145 17.41 97.84 24.06
C ALA A 145 17.53 96.98 22.79
N GLN A 146 18.58 97.19 22.00
CA GLN A 146 18.93 96.32 20.86
C GLN A 146 19.29 94.90 21.34
N ALA A 147 20.17 94.76 22.33
CA ALA A 147 20.54 93.45 22.88
C ALA A 147 19.34 92.67 23.45
N ARG A 148 18.34 93.37 24.04
CA ARG A 148 17.08 92.75 24.50
C ARG A 148 16.20 92.28 23.33
N LEU A 149 16.15 93.03 22.23
CA LEU A 149 15.41 92.65 21.03
C LEU A 149 16.10 91.50 20.30
N GLU A 150 17.43 91.53 20.16
CA GLU A 150 18.22 90.42 19.61
C GLU A 150 18.02 89.14 20.43
N LYS A 151 18.12 89.21 21.76
CA LYS A 151 17.86 88.06 22.64
C LYS A 151 16.41 87.54 22.52
N LYS A 152 15.44 88.43 22.34
CA LYS A 152 14.03 88.04 22.12
C LYS A 152 13.81 87.42 20.74
N PHE A 153 14.48 87.93 19.72
CA PHE A 153 14.46 87.38 18.36
C PHE A 153 15.14 86.00 18.30
N GLU A 154 16.28 85.85 18.95
CA GLU A 154 17.01 84.59 19.11
C GLU A 154 16.17 83.54 19.85
N GLN A 155 15.48 83.93 20.93
CA GLN A 155 14.53 83.06 21.63
C GLN A 155 13.36 82.59 20.75
N LEU A 156 12.78 83.48 19.94
CA LEU A 156 11.71 83.13 19.00
C LEU A 156 12.21 82.17 17.91
N PHE A 157 13.44 82.37 17.41
CA PHE A 157 14.02 81.51 16.37
C PHE A 157 14.40 80.12 16.89
N LEU A 158 14.93 80.04 18.12
CA LEU A 158 15.18 78.77 18.80
C LEU A 158 13.89 77.98 19.06
N GLN A 159 12.80 78.67 19.43
CA GLN A 159 11.47 78.05 19.55
C GLN A 159 10.95 77.51 18.22
N LYS A 160 11.20 78.22 17.10
CA LYS A 160 10.83 77.75 15.75
C LYS A 160 11.54 76.44 15.39
N TYR A 161 12.86 76.35 15.58
CA TYR A 161 13.62 75.14 15.27
C TYR A 161 13.17 73.92 16.09
N ASP A 162 12.90 74.12 17.39
CA ASP A 162 12.38 73.06 18.26
C ASP A 162 10.96 72.62 17.86
N LEU A 163 10.10 73.57 17.47
CA LEU A 163 8.76 73.29 16.95
C LEU A 163 8.80 72.53 15.61
N GLU A 164 9.67 72.91 14.68
CA GLU A 164 9.86 72.24 13.38
C GLU A 164 10.42 70.82 13.54
N ALA A 165 11.40 70.62 14.43
CA ALA A 165 11.96 69.30 14.70
C ALA A 165 10.92 68.35 15.33
N LYS A 166 10.17 68.84 16.34
CA LYS A 166 9.09 68.06 16.99
C LYS A 166 7.94 67.73 16.04
N THR A 167 7.56 68.65 15.16
CA THR A 167 6.49 68.41 14.17
C THR A 167 6.92 67.46 13.07
N ARG A 168 8.18 67.51 12.62
CA ARG A 168 8.71 66.53 11.66
C ARG A 168 8.72 65.12 12.24
N ALA A 169 9.21 64.95 13.47
CA ALA A 169 9.21 63.65 14.14
C ALA A 169 7.79 63.07 14.31
N LEU A 170 6.82 63.92 14.72
CA LEU A 170 5.41 63.51 14.84
C LEU A 170 4.78 63.13 13.50
N ARG A 171 5.04 63.90 12.44
CA ARG A 171 4.54 63.58 11.08
C ARG A 171 5.12 62.28 10.56
N ASP A 172 6.41 62.04 10.79
CA ASP A 172 7.07 60.79 10.40
C ASP A 172 6.49 59.59 11.17
N GLU A 173 6.17 59.76 12.46
CA GLU A 173 5.52 58.74 13.30
C GLU A 173 4.08 58.44 12.83
N GLU A 174 3.29 59.48 12.54
CA GLU A 174 1.91 59.37 12.07
C GLU A 174 1.84 58.80 10.65
N ALA A 175 2.79 59.16 9.77
CA ALA A 175 2.91 58.59 8.42
C ALA A 175 3.26 57.09 8.45
N ARG A 176 4.09 56.65 9.40
CA ARG A 176 4.38 55.22 9.62
C ARG A 176 3.14 54.46 10.08
N ARG A 177 2.33 55.04 10.99
CA ARG A 177 1.05 54.45 11.41
C ARG A 177 0.08 54.34 10.23
N LEU A 178 -0.07 55.40 9.44
CA LEU A 178 -0.92 55.42 8.26
C LEU A 178 -0.53 54.35 7.23
N ALA A 179 0.77 54.26 6.92
CA ALA A 179 1.28 53.26 5.97
C ALA A 179 0.98 51.83 6.44
N LYS A 180 1.07 51.55 7.74
CA LYS A 180 0.78 50.23 8.31
C LYS A 180 -0.70 49.86 8.22
N LEU A 181 -1.60 50.83 8.42
CA LEU A 181 -3.05 50.63 8.30
C LEU A 181 -3.50 50.47 6.83
N GLN A 182 -2.83 51.14 5.89
CA GLN A 182 -3.13 51.01 4.45
C GLN A 182 -2.66 49.68 3.84
N GLN A 183 -1.70 49.00 4.47
CA GLN A 183 -1.13 47.72 4.01
C GLN A 183 -1.84 46.49 4.59
N VAL A 184 -3.02 46.66 5.21
CA VAL A 184 -3.77 45.55 5.80
C VAL A 184 -4.32 44.64 4.70
N SER A 185 -3.99 43.35 4.80
CA SER A 185 -4.44 42.30 3.88
C SER A 185 -5.96 42.08 3.96
N PRO A 186 -6.63 41.66 2.87
CA PRO A 186 -8.04 41.25 2.93
C PRO A 186 -8.26 39.95 3.72
N SER A 187 -7.22 39.14 3.97
CA SER A 187 -7.31 37.97 4.85
C SER A 187 -7.31 38.40 6.32
N PRO A 188 -8.34 38.04 7.12
CA PRO A 188 -8.41 38.35 8.54
C PRO A 188 -7.18 37.92 9.34
N SER A 189 -6.65 36.72 9.09
CA SER A 189 -5.48 36.21 9.82
C SER A 189 -4.22 37.03 9.54
N HIS A 190 -3.94 37.35 8.27
CA HIS A 190 -2.83 38.20 7.88
C HIS A 190 -3.00 39.65 8.36
N ALA A 191 -4.24 40.16 8.35
CA ALA A 191 -4.56 41.48 8.88
C ALA A 191 -4.23 41.58 10.37
N LEU A 192 -4.64 40.59 11.17
CA LEU A 192 -4.34 40.55 12.61
C LEU A 192 -2.85 40.39 12.89
N ASP A 193 -2.13 39.57 12.12
CA ASP A 193 -0.67 39.42 12.28
C ASP A 193 0.07 40.72 11.98
N ASN A 194 -0.32 41.45 10.92
CA ASN A 194 0.23 42.77 10.60
C ASN A 194 -0.05 43.81 11.70
N LEU A 195 -1.21 43.72 12.36
CA LEU A 195 -1.66 44.67 13.38
C LEU A 195 -1.24 44.30 14.81
N LYS A 196 -0.61 43.14 15.03
CA LYS A 196 -0.25 42.63 16.36
C LYS A 196 0.54 43.62 17.24
N ASP A 197 1.48 44.35 16.63
CA ASP A 197 2.32 45.35 17.31
C ASP A 197 1.80 46.79 17.10
N TYR A 198 0.57 46.97 16.63
CA TYR A 198 -0.03 48.28 16.44
C TYR A 198 -0.58 48.81 17.78
N GLN A 199 -0.36 50.09 18.06
CA GLN A 199 -0.88 50.78 19.24
C GLN A 199 -1.99 51.74 18.81
N PRO A 200 -3.27 51.44 19.09
CA PRO A 200 -4.39 52.29 18.71
C PRO A 200 -4.40 53.62 19.44
N ILE A 201 -4.95 54.64 18.77
CA ILE A 201 -5.16 55.97 19.35
C ILE A 201 -6.33 55.92 20.35
N ASP A 202 -7.38 55.16 20.02
CA ASP A 202 -8.58 55.02 20.85
C ASP A 202 -8.47 53.76 21.74
N PRO A 203 -8.58 53.90 23.09
CA PRO A 203 -8.56 52.77 24.02
C PRO A 203 -9.61 51.69 23.72
N SER A 204 -10.82 52.08 23.28
CA SER A 204 -11.90 51.14 22.98
C SER A 204 -11.58 50.25 21.77
N MET A 205 -10.91 50.80 20.76
CA MET A 205 -10.44 50.05 19.58
C MET A 205 -9.28 49.11 19.94
N GLY A 206 -8.46 49.51 20.92
CA GLY A 206 -7.42 48.65 21.52
C GLY A 206 -7.98 47.37 22.11
N GLU A 207 -9.11 47.44 22.82
CA GLU A 207 -9.77 46.27 23.38
C GLU A 207 -10.34 45.35 22.29
N GLU A 208 -10.98 45.91 21.25
CA GLU A 208 -11.51 45.15 20.12
C GLU A 208 -10.39 44.40 19.34
N LEU A 209 -9.28 45.08 19.02
CA LEU A 209 -8.13 44.47 18.34
C LEU A 209 -7.44 43.42 19.19
N ALA A 210 -7.33 43.66 20.50
CA ALA A 210 -6.72 42.69 21.42
C ALA A 210 -7.55 41.40 21.48
N SER A 211 -8.88 41.51 21.56
CA SER A 211 -9.80 40.37 21.55
C SER A 211 -9.70 39.54 20.25
N LEU A 212 -9.67 40.21 19.09
CA LEU A 212 -9.49 39.53 17.81
C LEU A 212 -8.10 38.90 17.67
N SER A 213 -7.07 39.56 18.17
CA SER A 213 -5.69 39.06 18.16
C SER A 213 -5.50 37.83 19.03
N GLU A 214 -6.21 37.74 20.17
CA GLU A 214 -6.24 36.55 21.01
C GLU A 214 -6.78 35.33 20.25
N GLN A 215 -7.77 35.55 19.38
CA GLN A 215 -8.40 34.52 18.56
C GLN A 215 -7.71 34.28 17.20
N ALA A 216 -6.66 35.05 16.87
CA ALA A 216 -6.02 35.04 15.55
C ALA A 216 -5.53 33.65 15.11
N ARG A 217 -5.03 32.83 16.05
CA ARG A 217 -4.62 31.44 15.74
C ARG A 217 -5.80 30.58 15.28
N GLY A 218 -6.97 30.77 15.88
CA GLY A 218 -8.19 30.07 15.49
C GLY A 218 -8.66 30.53 14.11
N ILE A 219 -8.70 31.83 13.89
CA ILE A 219 -9.08 32.44 12.61
C ILE A 219 -8.18 31.92 11.47
N ALA A 220 -6.87 31.87 11.69
CA ALA A 220 -5.91 31.31 10.72
C ALA A 220 -6.18 29.83 10.39
N ALA A 221 -6.60 29.03 11.38
CA ALA A 221 -6.96 27.63 11.16
C ALA A 221 -8.24 27.49 10.32
N VAL A 222 -9.24 28.34 10.57
CA VAL A 222 -10.50 28.38 9.80
C VAL A 222 -10.26 28.81 8.35
N GLU A 223 -9.46 29.86 8.13
CA GLU A 223 -9.11 30.32 6.77
C GLU A 223 -8.36 29.26 5.98
N ARG A 224 -7.35 28.62 6.60
CA ARG A 224 -6.60 27.55 5.94
C ARG A 224 -7.51 26.39 5.55
N ALA A 225 -8.40 25.99 6.45
CA ALA A 225 -9.36 24.91 6.18
C ALA A 225 -10.35 25.30 5.07
N HIS A 226 -10.82 26.55 5.04
CA HIS A 226 -11.67 27.03 3.95
C HIS A 226 -10.98 26.91 2.58
N MET A 227 -9.70 27.31 2.49
CA MET A 227 -8.93 27.22 1.24
C MET A 227 -8.60 25.78 0.83
N GLN A 228 -8.33 24.89 1.78
CA GLN A 228 -7.83 23.53 1.50
C GLN A 228 -8.91 22.45 1.45
N SER A 229 -9.98 22.59 2.24
CA SER A 229 -10.94 21.51 2.47
C SER A 229 -12.18 21.58 1.57
N GLY A 230 -12.38 22.66 0.79
CA GLY A 230 -13.43 22.72 -0.23
C GLY A 230 -14.85 22.74 0.34
N PHE A 231 -15.08 23.51 1.40
CA PHE A 231 -16.43 23.75 1.95
C PHE A 231 -17.35 24.33 0.87
N SER A 232 -18.51 23.71 0.65
CA SER A 232 -19.44 24.07 -0.44
C SER A 232 -20.90 24.12 0.01
N GLY A 233 -21.16 23.93 1.31
CA GLY A 233 -22.50 23.95 1.85
C GLY A 233 -23.13 25.32 1.96
N ASN A 234 -24.30 25.36 2.59
CA ASN A 234 -25.10 26.58 2.76
C ASN A 234 -25.32 26.95 4.24
N GLN A 235 -24.99 26.06 5.18
CA GLN A 235 -25.15 26.33 6.60
C GLN A 235 -23.96 27.12 7.13
N ALA A 236 -24.17 28.40 7.42
CA ALA A 236 -23.18 29.24 8.09
C ALA A 236 -22.97 28.80 9.54
N VAL A 237 -21.75 29.00 10.05
CA VAL A 237 -21.34 28.66 11.41
C VAL A 237 -20.67 29.83 12.09
N ASP A 238 -20.76 29.90 13.42
CA ASP A 238 -20.01 30.87 14.21
C ASP A 238 -18.53 30.45 14.34
N LEU A 239 -17.70 31.32 14.91
CA LEU A 239 -16.27 31.04 15.05
C LEU A 239 -15.97 29.82 15.95
N LYS A 240 -16.72 29.61 17.02
CA LYS A 240 -16.47 28.52 17.97
C LYS A 240 -16.82 27.17 17.33
N ASP A 241 -17.97 27.12 16.67
CA ASP A 241 -18.43 25.96 15.92
C ASP A 241 -17.55 25.69 14.70
N ALA A 242 -17.08 26.73 14.01
CA ALA A 242 -16.11 26.61 12.92
C ALA A 242 -14.80 25.96 13.39
N LEU A 243 -14.26 26.36 14.54
CA LEU A 243 -13.05 25.74 15.11
C LEU A 243 -13.28 24.27 15.46
N GLY A 244 -14.44 23.95 16.06
CA GLY A 244 -14.83 22.57 16.33
C GLY A 244 -14.94 21.73 15.05
N LEU A 245 -15.56 22.29 14.01
CA LEU A 245 -15.73 21.66 12.70
C LEU A 245 -14.38 21.41 12.03
N VAL A 246 -13.50 22.40 11.97
CA VAL A 246 -12.16 22.28 11.40
C VAL A 246 -11.35 21.19 12.11
N ASN A 247 -11.35 21.18 13.45
CA ASN A 247 -10.69 20.13 14.21
C ASN A 247 -11.25 18.73 13.89
N ARG A 248 -12.58 18.61 13.74
CA ARG A 248 -13.22 17.34 13.37
C ARG A 248 -12.79 16.87 11.98
N ILE A 249 -12.74 17.77 10.99
CA ILE A 249 -12.28 17.47 9.62
C ILE A 249 -10.83 16.96 9.64
N LEU A 250 -9.92 17.68 10.29
CA LEU A 250 -8.51 17.29 10.41
C LEU A 250 -8.33 15.95 11.12
N ASN A 251 -9.12 15.69 12.16
CA ASN A 251 -9.16 14.42 12.87
C ASN A 251 -9.60 13.27 11.96
N MET A 252 -10.64 13.46 11.13
CA MET A 252 -11.07 12.47 10.14
C MET A 252 -9.98 12.18 9.11
N GLU A 253 -9.29 13.20 8.59
CA GLU A 253 -8.20 13.02 7.63
C GLU A 253 -7.01 12.25 8.22
N ARG A 254 -6.63 12.59 9.46
CA ARG A 254 -5.59 11.87 10.19
C ARG A 254 -5.95 10.40 10.41
N LEU A 255 -7.18 10.12 10.87
CA LEU A 255 -7.66 8.76 11.08
C LEU A 255 -7.73 7.97 9.76
N GLU A 256 -8.22 8.59 8.68
CA GLU A 256 -8.27 7.96 7.35
C GLU A 256 -6.87 7.53 6.89
N ALA A 257 -5.87 8.42 7.01
CA ALA A 257 -4.49 8.12 6.64
C ALA A 257 -3.87 7.00 7.49
N LYS A 258 -4.22 6.94 8.78
CA LYS A 258 -3.74 5.91 9.71
C LYS A 258 -4.37 4.54 9.49
N LEU A 259 -5.68 4.49 9.26
CA LEU A 259 -6.40 3.28 8.88
C LEU A 259 -5.83 2.69 7.57
N LYS A 260 -5.54 3.54 6.58
CA LYS A 260 -4.88 3.12 5.33
C LYS A 260 -3.49 2.53 5.54
N LYS A 261 -2.81 2.87 6.63
CA LYS A 261 -1.50 2.32 7.02
C LYS A 261 -1.60 1.08 7.93
N GLY A 262 -2.77 0.82 8.52
CA GLY A 262 -2.98 -0.30 9.45
C GLY A 262 -2.42 -0.06 10.85
N MET A 263 -2.31 1.21 11.28
CA MET A 263 -1.76 1.56 12.59
C MET A 263 -2.68 2.55 13.30
N LEU A 264 -3.26 2.15 14.44
CA LEU A 264 -4.02 3.03 15.33
C LEU A 264 -3.49 2.92 16.76
N SER A 265 -3.56 4.03 17.48
CA SER A 265 -3.29 4.07 18.92
C SER A 265 -4.59 4.07 19.72
N ALA A 266 -4.54 3.74 21.01
CA ALA A 266 -5.73 3.75 21.88
C ALA A 266 -6.47 5.10 21.92
N ALA A 267 -5.73 6.21 21.84
CA ALA A 267 -6.31 7.56 21.72
C ALA A 267 -7.11 7.73 20.43
N GLU A 268 -6.67 7.12 19.34
CA GLU A 268 -7.30 7.20 18.02
C GLU A 268 -8.49 6.26 17.88
N GLU A 269 -8.49 5.11 18.56
CA GLU A 269 -9.69 4.28 18.73
C GLU A 269 -10.81 5.05 19.41
N SER A 270 -10.48 5.86 20.42
CA SER A 270 -11.45 6.65 21.17
C SER A 270 -12.09 7.72 20.28
N LEU A 271 -11.26 8.40 19.48
CA LEU A 271 -11.71 9.38 18.48
C LEU A 271 -12.52 8.73 17.34
N LEU A 272 -12.14 7.54 16.90
CA LEU A 272 -12.90 6.77 15.91
C LEU A 272 -14.30 6.45 16.43
N SER A 273 -14.43 6.07 17.71
CA SER A 273 -15.71 5.85 18.37
C SER A 273 -16.57 7.10 18.46
N GLU A 274 -15.96 8.26 18.67
CA GLU A 274 -16.68 9.55 18.73
C GLU A 274 -17.27 9.91 17.36
N ILE A 275 -16.52 9.66 16.27
CA ILE A 275 -16.91 10.08 14.92
C ILE A 275 -17.84 9.08 14.23
N LEU A 276 -17.54 7.78 14.31
CA LEU A 276 -18.28 6.72 13.61
C LEU A 276 -19.15 5.85 14.54
N GLY A 277 -19.07 6.06 15.85
CA GLY A 277 -19.79 5.25 16.84
C GLY A 277 -19.00 4.04 17.34
N SER A 278 -19.52 3.41 18.40
CA SER A 278 -18.87 2.26 19.05
C SER A 278 -18.76 1.02 18.15
N GLU A 279 -19.65 0.87 17.17
CA GLU A 279 -19.59 -0.23 16.18
C GLU A 279 -18.26 -0.24 15.41
N ALA A 280 -17.74 0.94 15.04
CA ALA A 280 -16.48 1.04 14.29
C ALA A 280 -15.27 0.51 15.10
N VAL A 281 -15.26 0.73 16.42
CA VAL A 281 -14.22 0.18 17.30
C VAL A 281 -14.39 -1.32 17.48
N THR A 282 -15.62 -1.82 17.58
CA THR A 282 -15.87 -3.27 17.60
C THR A 282 -15.37 -3.92 16.31
N HIS A 283 -15.66 -3.32 15.14
CA HIS A 283 -15.17 -3.79 13.84
C HIS A 283 -13.64 -3.84 13.79
N LEU A 284 -12.97 -2.78 14.25
CA LEU A 284 -11.52 -2.72 14.31
C LEU A 284 -10.94 -3.87 15.17
N LYS A 285 -11.52 -4.09 16.36
CA LYS A 285 -11.12 -5.17 17.25
C LYS A 285 -11.34 -6.55 16.64
N THR A 286 -12.44 -6.74 15.90
CA THR A 286 -12.68 -7.99 15.15
C THR A 286 -11.59 -8.24 14.10
N ILE A 287 -11.11 -7.20 13.40
CA ILE A 287 -10.00 -7.31 12.44
C ILE A 287 -8.70 -7.68 13.15
N GLU A 288 -8.40 -7.07 14.30
CA GLU A 288 -7.21 -7.38 15.10
C GLU A 288 -7.22 -8.81 15.65
N GLU A 289 -8.40 -9.36 15.92
CA GLU A 289 -8.57 -10.73 16.42
C GLU A 289 -8.32 -11.80 15.34
N LEU A 290 -8.37 -11.46 14.04
CA LEU A 290 -8.11 -12.41 12.95
C LEU A 290 -6.75 -13.10 13.08
N CYS A 291 -5.69 -12.34 13.36
CA CYS A 291 -4.34 -12.88 13.52
C CYS A 291 -4.27 -13.83 14.72
N LYS A 292 -4.89 -13.48 15.85
CA LYS A 292 -4.92 -14.32 17.04
C LYS A 292 -5.68 -15.62 16.78
N GLN A 293 -6.80 -15.55 16.06
CA GLN A 293 -7.58 -16.73 15.68
C GLN A 293 -6.76 -17.69 14.80
N LEU A 294 -5.99 -17.17 13.84
CA LEU A 294 -5.12 -17.99 12.99
C LEU A 294 -3.98 -18.66 13.79
N VAL A 295 -3.46 -18.01 14.83
CA VAL A 295 -2.48 -18.61 15.75
C VAL A 295 -3.14 -19.68 16.62
N GLN A 296 -4.29 -19.38 17.24
CA GLN A 296 -5.02 -20.32 18.12
C GLN A 296 -5.47 -21.59 17.39
N THR A 297 -5.84 -21.47 16.11
CA THR A 297 -6.27 -22.61 15.28
C THR A 297 -5.10 -23.40 14.67
N GLY A 298 -3.86 -22.95 14.90
CA GLY A 298 -2.65 -23.65 14.46
C GLY A 298 -2.33 -23.49 12.97
N TYR A 299 -2.84 -22.43 12.33
CA TYR A 299 -2.42 -22.07 10.97
C TYR A 299 -1.17 -21.20 10.97
N LEU A 300 -1.03 -20.34 11.97
CA LEU A 300 0.17 -19.54 12.21
C LEU A 300 0.87 -20.00 13.47
N GLU A 301 2.20 -19.99 13.42
CA GLU A 301 3.09 -20.21 14.56
C GLU A 301 3.76 -18.88 14.93
N SER A 302 3.86 -18.59 16.22
CA SER A 302 4.51 -17.38 16.72
C SER A 302 5.78 -17.77 17.47
N ASP A 303 6.93 -17.30 16.97
CA ASP A 303 8.26 -17.50 17.57
C ASP A 303 8.69 -16.27 18.39
N GLY A 304 7.73 -15.59 19.03
CA GLY A 304 7.93 -14.36 19.81
C GLY A 304 7.99 -13.09 18.96
N GLU A 305 8.95 -12.98 18.04
CA GLU A 305 9.15 -11.78 17.20
C GLU A 305 8.62 -11.92 15.78
N THR A 306 8.42 -13.15 15.28
CA THR A 306 8.00 -13.39 13.89
C THR A 306 6.88 -14.42 13.81
N LEU A 307 5.91 -14.14 12.94
CA LEU A 307 4.86 -15.09 12.56
C LEU A 307 5.35 -15.97 11.41
N ARG A 308 5.06 -17.27 11.47
CA ARG A 308 5.40 -18.25 10.43
C ARG A 308 4.18 -19.09 10.07
N LEU A 309 4.16 -19.59 8.83
CA LEU A 309 3.13 -20.52 8.36
C LEU A 309 3.38 -21.91 8.92
N SER A 310 2.36 -22.53 9.52
CA SER A 310 2.45 -23.90 9.99
C SER A 310 2.40 -24.91 8.82
N PRO A 311 2.81 -26.17 9.02
CA PRO A 311 2.62 -27.23 8.03
C PRO A 311 1.14 -27.47 7.65
N ARG A 312 0.21 -27.14 8.54
CA ARG A 312 -1.23 -27.18 8.26
C ARG A 312 -1.62 -26.07 7.27
N ALA A 313 -1.16 -24.84 7.49
CA ALA A 313 -1.39 -23.72 6.57
C ALA A 313 -0.80 -24.00 5.18
N MET A 314 0.44 -24.50 5.12
CA MET A 314 1.09 -24.85 3.85
C MET A 314 0.31 -25.89 3.05
N ARG A 315 -0.23 -26.92 3.71
CA ARG A 315 -1.10 -27.91 3.07
C ARG A 315 -2.37 -27.29 2.50
N GLN A 316 -3.02 -26.38 3.24
CA GLN A 316 -4.23 -25.71 2.77
C GLN A 316 -3.94 -24.78 1.58
N ILE A 317 -2.85 -24.01 1.63
CA ILE A 317 -2.40 -23.16 0.50
C ILE A 317 -2.18 -24.01 -0.76
N GLY A 318 -1.50 -25.15 -0.63
CA GLY A 318 -1.26 -26.07 -1.74
C GLY A 318 -2.54 -26.69 -2.30
N GLN A 319 -3.48 -27.11 -1.43
CA GLN A 319 -4.77 -27.64 -1.86
C GLN A 319 -5.64 -26.59 -2.55
N LYS A 320 -5.67 -25.36 -2.03
CA LYS A 320 -6.35 -24.23 -2.69
C LYS A 320 -5.73 -23.95 -4.06
N ALA A 321 -4.40 -23.87 -4.14
CA ALA A 321 -3.70 -23.67 -5.40
C ALA A 321 -4.03 -24.76 -6.43
N LEU A 322 -4.07 -26.03 -6.01
CA LEU A 322 -4.46 -27.17 -6.83
C LEU A 322 -5.91 -27.06 -7.31
N SER A 323 -6.85 -26.78 -6.40
CA SER A 323 -8.27 -26.58 -6.69
C SER A 323 -8.50 -25.45 -7.69
N ASP A 324 -7.85 -24.31 -7.47
CA ASP A 324 -7.96 -23.14 -8.35
C ASP A 324 -7.51 -23.48 -9.78
N ILE A 325 -6.37 -24.17 -9.95
CA ILE A 325 -5.86 -24.57 -11.26
C ILE A 325 -6.83 -25.55 -11.96
N PHE A 326 -7.35 -26.55 -11.25
CA PHE A 326 -8.30 -27.51 -11.84
C PHE A 326 -9.68 -26.90 -12.13
N SER A 327 -10.12 -25.92 -11.34
CA SER A 327 -11.39 -25.23 -11.59
C SER A 327 -11.38 -24.44 -12.91
N ASN A 328 -10.21 -23.95 -13.33
CA ASN A 328 -10.02 -23.29 -14.61
C ASN A 328 -10.01 -24.29 -15.78
N LEU A 329 -9.48 -25.50 -15.58
CA LEU A 329 -9.50 -26.58 -16.57
C LEU A 329 -10.93 -26.94 -17.04
N GLY A 330 -11.87 -27.00 -16.09
CA GLY A 330 -13.26 -27.40 -16.36
C GLY A 330 -14.09 -26.41 -17.19
N LYS A 331 -13.65 -25.15 -17.33
CA LYS A 331 -14.38 -24.11 -18.06
C LYS A 331 -13.93 -23.93 -19.51
N GLY A 332 -12.88 -24.60 -19.97
CA GLY A 332 -12.33 -24.34 -21.31
C GLY A 332 -11.57 -25.45 -22.03
N SER A 333 -11.31 -26.64 -21.46
CA SER A 333 -10.38 -27.57 -22.13
C SER A 333 -10.68 -29.06 -21.93
N LEU A 334 -11.71 -29.55 -22.63
CA LEU A 334 -11.79 -30.95 -23.06
C LEU A 334 -11.73 -31.10 -24.60
N GLY A 335 -11.64 -30.00 -25.35
CA GLY A 335 -11.78 -30.01 -26.82
C GLY A 335 -10.72 -29.27 -27.63
N GLY A 336 -9.62 -28.78 -27.04
CA GLY A 336 -8.71 -27.85 -27.74
C GLY A 336 -7.24 -28.00 -27.41
N HIS A 337 -6.74 -29.22 -27.23
CA HIS A 337 -5.30 -29.46 -27.11
C HIS A 337 -4.68 -29.68 -28.51
N GLU A 338 -4.53 -28.62 -29.30
CA GLU A 338 -3.53 -28.63 -30.39
C GLU A 338 -2.14 -28.57 -29.78
N VAL A 339 -1.67 -29.73 -29.32
CA VAL A 339 -0.27 -29.95 -29.00
C VAL A 339 0.30 -30.74 -30.17
N ALA A 340 1.34 -30.23 -30.82
CA ALA A 340 2.15 -30.99 -31.77
C ALA A 340 2.93 -32.09 -31.02
N VAL A 341 2.21 -33.14 -30.58
CA VAL A 341 2.79 -34.32 -29.94
C VAL A 341 3.37 -35.22 -31.02
N LYS A 342 4.66 -35.13 -31.30
CA LYS A 342 5.40 -36.23 -31.94
C LYS A 342 5.90 -37.16 -30.84
N GLY A 343 5.19 -38.27 -30.64
CA GLY A 343 5.57 -39.32 -29.70
C GLY A 343 4.45 -40.33 -29.50
N THR A 344 4.45 -41.37 -30.33
CA THR A 344 3.54 -42.53 -30.30
C THR A 344 3.89 -43.50 -29.18
N GLY A 345 2.87 -43.97 -28.46
CA GLY A 345 2.98 -45.08 -27.51
C GLY A 345 1.75 -45.12 -26.60
N GLN A 346 0.73 -45.88 -27.00
CA GLN A 346 -0.40 -46.28 -26.16
C GLN A 346 0.00 -47.57 -25.42
N PRO A 347 -0.05 -47.64 -24.08
CA PRO A 347 0.12 -48.89 -23.34
C PRO A 347 -1.21 -49.62 -23.11
N ASP A 348 -1.10 -50.94 -22.93
CA ASP A 348 -2.14 -51.97 -23.01
C ASP A 348 -2.75 -52.30 -21.63
N THR A 349 -4.08 -52.24 -21.48
CA THR A 349 -4.82 -52.57 -20.23
C THR A 349 -5.25 -54.04 -20.15
N SER A 350 -4.52 -54.96 -20.79
CA SER A 350 -5.00 -56.32 -21.08
C SER A 350 -4.66 -57.39 -20.03
N GLN A 351 -3.88 -57.09 -18.99
CA GLN A 351 -3.34 -58.12 -18.07
C GLN A 351 -3.94 -58.07 -16.65
N THR A 352 -4.36 -59.25 -16.17
CA THR A 352 -4.91 -59.47 -14.83
C THR A 352 -4.17 -60.60 -14.12
N ARG A 353 -4.23 -60.63 -12.79
CA ARG A 353 -3.65 -61.69 -11.95
C ARG A 353 -4.53 -62.00 -10.74
N ALA A 354 -4.35 -63.18 -10.16
CA ALA A 354 -5.03 -63.56 -8.93
C ALA A 354 -4.67 -62.61 -7.76
N TYR A 355 -5.67 -62.27 -6.95
CA TYR A 355 -5.54 -61.47 -5.75
C TYR A 355 -4.78 -62.23 -4.66
N ASN A 356 -3.75 -61.60 -4.09
CA ASN A 356 -3.05 -62.05 -2.90
C ASN A 356 -3.32 -61.08 -1.75
N PHE A 357 -3.31 -61.60 -0.53
CA PHE A 357 -3.48 -60.80 0.67
C PHE A 357 -2.41 -59.71 0.76
N GLY A 358 -2.83 -58.44 0.72
CA GLY A 358 -1.95 -57.26 0.70
C GLY A 358 -1.97 -56.48 -0.63
N ASP A 359 -2.62 -56.99 -1.67
CA ASP A 359 -2.81 -56.28 -2.94
C ASP A 359 -3.84 -55.13 -2.85
N SER A 360 -3.65 -54.07 -3.65
CA SER A 360 -4.68 -53.04 -3.88
C SER A 360 -5.96 -53.69 -4.43
N PHE A 361 -7.13 -53.33 -3.87
CA PHE A 361 -8.42 -53.94 -4.23
C PHE A 361 -9.01 -53.40 -5.55
N ASN A 362 -8.20 -53.35 -6.61
CA ASN A 362 -8.60 -52.97 -7.97
C ASN A 362 -9.05 -54.21 -8.75
N ILE A 363 -10.25 -54.67 -8.45
CA ILE A 363 -10.79 -55.94 -8.95
C ILE A 363 -11.22 -55.82 -10.41
N HIS A 364 -10.82 -56.81 -11.22
CA HIS A 364 -11.39 -57.00 -12.55
C HIS A 364 -12.73 -57.75 -12.44
N LEU A 365 -13.83 -57.00 -12.28
CA LEU A 365 -15.16 -57.54 -11.93
C LEU A 365 -15.61 -58.69 -12.85
N SER A 366 -15.47 -58.55 -14.18
CA SER A 366 -15.91 -59.59 -15.12
C SER A 366 -15.17 -60.91 -14.94
N ARG A 367 -13.89 -60.84 -14.56
CA ARG A 367 -13.01 -62.00 -14.43
C ARG A 367 -13.17 -62.65 -13.07
N THR A 368 -13.35 -61.83 -12.03
CA THR A 368 -13.77 -62.28 -10.70
C THR A 368 -15.11 -62.99 -10.71
N LEU A 369 -16.10 -62.43 -11.42
CA LEU A 369 -17.40 -63.08 -11.59
C LEU A 369 -17.30 -64.36 -12.44
N MET A 370 -16.49 -64.37 -13.51
CA MET A 370 -16.22 -65.59 -14.29
C MET A 370 -15.56 -66.68 -13.45
N ASN A 371 -14.61 -66.33 -12.58
CA ASN A 371 -13.96 -67.28 -11.68
C ASN A 371 -14.95 -67.84 -10.66
N ALA A 372 -15.79 -66.99 -10.06
CA ALA A 372 -16.84 -67.42 -9.14
C ALA A 372 -17.89 -68.30 -9.81
N LEU A 373 -18.32 -67.96 -11.03
CA LEU A 373 -19.24 -68.77 -11.84
C LEU A 373 -18.61 -70.11 -12.26
N SER A 374 -17.32 -70.12 -12.60
CA SER A 374 -16.61 -71.35 -12.96
C SER A 374 -16.43 -72.27 -11.74
N ARG A 375 -16.31 -71.70 -10.54
CA ARG A 375 -16.19 -72.44 -9.28
C ARG A 375 -17.52 -73.03 -8.82
N ASP A 376 -18.62 -72.28 -8.94
CA ASP A 376 -19.94 -72.70 -8.48
C ASP A 376 -21.05 -72.20 -9.43
N ALA A 377 -21.16 -72.86 -10.59
CA ALA A 377 -22.14 -72.52 -11.63
C ALA A 377 -23.59 -72.87 -11.24
N SER A 378 -23.80 -73.54 -10.10
CA SER A 378 -25.02 -74.30 -9.80
C SER A 378 -25.92 -73.63 -8.76
N ARG A 379 -25.49 -72.50 -8.17
CA ARG A 379 -26.24 -71.77 -7.14
C ARG A 379 -26.36 -70.28 -7.44
N LEU A 380 -27.60 -69.80 -7.48
CA LEU A 380 -27.94 -68.38 -7.38
C LEU A 380 -28.52 -68.11 -5.97
N PRO A 381 -28.06 -67.08 -5.24
CA PRO A 381 -27.04 -66.10 -5.63
C PRO A 381 -25.61 -66.67 -5.64
N ILE A 382 -24.78 -66.18 -6.57
CA ILE A 382 -23.36 -66.56 -6.70
C ILE A 382 -22.62 -66.07 -5.46
N SER A 383 -22.03 -66.98 -4.70
CA SER A 383 -21.19 -66.65 -3.55
C SER A 383 -19.76 -66.39 -4.01
N LEU A 384 -19.18 -65.25 -3.66
CA LEU A 384 -17.77 -64.92 -3.95
C LEU A 384 -16.86 -65.48 -2.85
N ALA A 385 -15.77 -66.14 -3.23
CA ALA A 385 -14.71 -66.59 -2.35
C ALA A 385 -13.42 -65.78 -2.59
N PRO A 386 -12.51 -65.67 -1.61
CA PRO A 386 -11.24 -64.95 -1.77
C PRO A 386 -10.40 -65.39 -2.98
N GLY A 387 -10.47 -66.67 -3.36
CA GLY A 387 -9.77 -67.21 -4.53
C GLY A 387 -10.37 -66.84 -5.89
N ASP A 388 -11.57 -66.25 -5.93
CA ASP A 388 -12.19 -65.83 -7.18
C ASP A 388 -11.69 -64.46 -7.64
N PHE A 389 -11.18 -63.64 -6.72
CA PHE A 389 -10.76 -62.28 -7.00
C PHE A 389 -9.55 -62.25 -7.93
N GLU A 390 -9.74 -61.67 -9.11
CA GLU A 390 -8.65 -61.20 -9.94
C GLU A 390 -8.54 -59.68 -9.83
N VAL A 391 -7.30 -59.20 -9.71
CA VAL A 391 -6.95 -57.79 -9.76
C VAL A 391 -6.18 -57.50 -11.04
N TYR A 392 -6.20 -56.25 -11.49
CA TYR A 392 -5.31 -55.82 -12.55
C TYR A 392 -3.85 -56.02 -12.12
N ASP A 393 -2.97 -56.49 -13.02
CA ASP A 393 -1.54 -56.63 -12.70
C ASP A 393 -0.90 -55.24 -12.59
N GLU A 394 -0.90 -54.67 -11.39
CA GLU A 394 -0.24 -53.40 -11.08
C GLU A 394 1.29 -53.58 -10.99
N ARG A 395 1.95 -53.90 -12.11
CA ARG A 395 3.42 -53.93 -12.14
C ARG A 395 4.01 -52.52 -12.19
N ARG A 396 4.54 -52.15 -11.02
CA ARG A 396 5.53 -51.09 -10.72
C ARG A 396 4.98 -49.66 -10.70
N SER A 397 4.64 -49.20 -9.50
CA SER A 397 4.88 -47.80 -9.13
C SER A 397 6.38 -47.53 -9.37
N THR A 398 6.70 -46.88 -10.48
CA THR A 398 8.05 -46.41 -10.74
C THR A 398 8.21 -45.08 -10.01
N GLU A 399 8.97 -45.09 -8.93
CA GLU A 399 9.32 -43.88 -8.17
C GLU A 399 9.92 -42.85 -9.11
N CYS A 400 9.34 -41.65 -9.12
CA CYS A 400 9.84 -40.52 -9.89
C CYS A 400 10.61 -39.56 -8.99
N SER A 401 11.84 -39.27 -9.36
CA SER A 401 12.67 -38.26 -8.72
C SER A 401 12.61 -36.98 -9.55
N ASN A 402 12.05 -35.93 -8.97
CA ASN A 402 11.75 -34.69 -9.65
C ASN A 402 12.58 -33.55 -9.04
N VAL A 403 13.24 -32.77 -9.88
CA VAL A 403 13.81 -31.48 -9.49
C VAL A 403 13.15 -30.39 -10.31
N LEU A 404 12.55 -29.40 -9.64
CA LEU A 404 11.94 -28.25 -10.28
C LEU A 404 12.87 -27.04 -10.15
N LEU A 405 13.31 -26.52 -11.29
CA LEU A 405 14.07 -25.28 -11.42
C LEU A 405 13.10 -24.11 -11.62
N LEU A 406 13.06 -23.21 -10.65
CA LEU A 406 12.31 -21.95 -10.70
C LEU A 406 13.26 -20.80 -11.01
N ASP A 407 13.03 -20.11 -12.12
CA ASP A 407 13.73 -18.88 -12.46
C ASP A 407 13.31 -17.73 -11.52
N LEU A 408 14.30 -17.07 -10.92
CA LEU A 408 14.18 -15.95 -9.99
C LEU A 408 14.90 -14.69 -10.52
N SER A 409 15.25 -14.67 -11.81
CA SER A 409 15.83 -13.53 -12.50
C SER A 409 14.86 -12.36 -12.59
N TYR A 410 15.37 -11.19 -12.99
CA TYR A 410 14.60 -9.95 -13.01
C TYR A 410 13.36 -10.00 -13.93
N THR A 411 13.41 -10.73 -15.05
CA THR A 411 12.30 -10.79 -16.03
C THR A 411 11.04 -11.45 -15.45
N MET A 412 11.22 -12.41 -14.53
CA MET A 412 10.14 -13.08 -13.81
C MET A 412 9.31 -12.15 -12.90
N ALA A 413 9.78 -10.91 -12.68
CA ALA A 413 9.05 -9.88 -11.95
C ALA A 413 7.78 -9.41 -12.67
N GLN A 414 7.80 -9.46 -13.99
CA GLN A 414 6.78 -8.85 -14.82
C GLN A 414 5.55 -9.75 -14.96
N ASN A 415 4.39 -9.15 -15.22
CA ASN A 415 3.15 -9.84 -15.59
C ASN A 415 2.72 -10.98 -14.64
N ARG A 416 3.09 -10.86 -13.36
CA ARG A 416 2.80 -11.84 -12.31
C ARG A 416 3.34 -13.26 -12.58
N LYS A 417 4.43 -13.40 -13.35
CA LYS A 417 5.03 -14.68 -13.75
C LYS A 417 5.50 -15.51 -12.54
N LEU A 418 6.26 -14.89 -11.62
CA LEU A 418 6.72 -15.56 -10.41
C LEU A 418 5.58 -16.05 -9.52
N GLN A 419 4.52 -15.25 -9.34
CA GLN A 419 3.35 -15.63 -8.54
C GLN A 419 2.64 -16.85 -9.14
N ALA A 420 2.47 -16.89 -10.47
CA ALA A 420 1.92 -18.04 -11.17
C ALA A 420 2.78 -19.28 -10.96
N ALA A 421 4.10 -19.16 -11.11
CA ALA A 421 5.03 -20.26 -10.89
C ALA A 421 4.98 -20.80 -9.46
N LYS A 422 5.02 -19.93 -8.43
CA LYS A 422 4.86 -20.32 -7.01
C LYS A 422 3.58 -21.12 -6.79
N LYS A 423 2.45 -20.64 -7.33
CA LYS A 423 1.14 -21.31 -7.21
C LYS A 423 1.19 -22.71 -7.81
N VAL A 424 1.77 -22.87 -9.00
CA VAL A 424 1.89 -24.16 -9.68
C VAL A 424 2.81 -25.12 -8.92
N ILE A 425 3.93 -24.62 -8.39
CA ILE A 425 4.87 -25.43 -7.60
C ILE A 425 4.21 -25.92 -6.31
N LEU A 426 3.48 -25.06 -5.58
CA LEU A 426 2.75 -25.45 -4.37
C LEU A 426 1.63 -26.45 -4.69
N ALA A 427 0.93 -26.27 -5.81
CA ALA A 427 -0.05 -27.25 -6.28
C ALA A 427 0.60 -28.60 -6.62
N LEU A 428 1.76 -28.59 -7.29
CA LEU A 428 2.50 -29.80 -7.63
C LEU A 428 3.03 -30.51 -6.37
N ASP A 429 3.63 -29.78 -5.43
CA ASP A 429 4.09 -30.33 -4.15
C ASP A 429 2.92 -30.97 -3.38
N SER A 430 1.77 -30.27 -3.31
CA SER A 430 0.54 -30.81 -2.72
C SER A 430 0.07 -32.08 -3.41
N LEU A 431 0.04 -32.10 -4.75
CA LEU A 431 -0.35 -33.25 -5.55
C LEU A 431 0.58 -34.44 -5.34
N VAL A 432 1.90 -34.22 -5.36
CA VAL A 432 2.93 -35.25 -5.14
C VAL A 432 2.76 -35.85 -3.74
N ARG A 433 2.70 -35.02 -2.70
CA ARG A 433 2.58 -35.51 -1.31
C ARG A 433 1.26 -36.26 -1.05
N THR A 434 0.17 -35.86 -1.69
CA THR A 434 -1.16 -36.43 -1.43
C THR A 434 -1.49 -37.65 -2.29
N ARG A 435 -1.09 -37.65 -3.58
CA ARG A 435 -1.44 -38.70 -4.54
C ARG A 435 -0.29 -39.63 -4.89
N PHE A 436 0.95 -39.16 -4.77
CA PHE A 436 2.14 -39.91 -5.16
C PHE A 436 3.25 -39.87 -4.09
N PRO A 437 2.98 -40.34 -2.86
CA PRO A 437 3.89 -40.15 -1.71
C PRO A 437 5.26 -40.84 -1.84
N ARG A 438 5.45 -41.71 -2.84
CA ARG A 438 6.74 -42.33 -3.17
C ARG A 438 7.58 -41.52 -4.16
N ASP A 439 7.00 -40.51 -4.80
CA ASP A 439 7.74 -39.60 -5.67
C ASP A 439 8.42 -38.52 -4.82
N THR A 440 9.60 -38.07 -5.25
CA THR A 440 10.32 -36.97 -4.60
C THR A 440 10.23 -35.72 -5.46
N LEU A 441 10.06 -34.55 -4.82
CA LEU A 441 10.07 -33.25 -5.46
C LEU A 441 11.01 -32.33 -4.70
N HIS A 442 12.09 -31.93 -5.36
CA HIS A 442 13.03 -30.92 -4.88
C HIS A 442 12.82 -29.63 -5.66
N ILE A 443 12.92 -28.49 -4.98
CA ILE A 443 12.75 -27.17 -5.60
C ILE A 443 14.10 -26.45 -5.56
N VAL A 444 14.52 -25.89 -6.68
CA VAL A 444 15.74 -25.09 -6.82
C VAL A 444 15.36 -23.77 -7.44
N GLY A 445 15.67 -22.68 -6.74
CA GLY A 445 15.57 -21.33 -7.27
C GLY A 445 16.89 -20.96 -7.93
N PHE A 446 16.87 -20.44 -9.15
CA PHE A 446 18.08 -19.97 -9.81
C PHE A 446 17.91 -18.54 -10.35
N ALA A 447 18.94 -17.74 -10.15
CA ALA A 447 19.12 -16.45 -10.81
C ALA A 447 20.58 -16.37 -11.24
N THR A 448 21.39 -15.47 -10.71
CA THR A 448 22.85 -15.49 -10.96
C THR A 448 23.51 -16.74 -10.36
N TYR A 449 22.98 -17.21 -9.23
CA TYR A 449 23.37 -18.45 -8.55
C TYR A 449 22.12 -19.29 -8.26
N ALA A 450 22.30 -20.60 -8.22
CA ALA A 450 21.28 -21.57 -7.86
C ALA A 450 21.34 -21.93 -6.37
N ARG A 451 20.17 -22.08 -5.75
CA ARG A 451 20.04 -22.60 -4.39
C ARG A 451 18.82 -23.51 -4.26
N GLN A 452 18.93 -24.50 -3.39
CA GLN A 452 17.77 -25.31 -3.01
C GLN A 452 16.79 -24.45 -2.19
N LEU A 453 15.49 -24.59 -2.48
CA LEU A 453 14.40 -23.95 -1.78
C LEU A 453 13.63 -25.01 -0.99
N THR A 454 13.22 -24.70 0.23
CA THR A 454 12.22 -25.51 0.92
C THR A 454 10.81 -25.08 0.53
N THR A 455 9.83 -25.95 0.78
CA THR A 455 8.42 -25.62 0.51
C THR A 455 7.96 -24.44 1.37
N GLU A 456 8.46 -24.31 2.60
CA GLU A 456 8.15 -23.22 3.53
C GLU A 456 8.75 -21.87 3.10
N GLU A 457 9.90 -21.88 2.42
CA GLU A 457 10.50 -20.67 1.87
C GLU A 457 9.74 -20.13 0.66
N LEU A 458 9.15 -21.01 -0.15
CA LEU A 458 8.60 -20.69 -1.47
C LEU A 458 7.59 -19.52 -1.48
N PRO A 459 6.64 -19.39 -0.51
CA PRO A 459 5.78 -18.22 -0.44
C PRO A 459 6.55 -16.90 -0.29
N HIS A 460 7.64 -16.92 0.47
CA HIS A 460 8.47 -15.77 0.82
C HIS A 460 9.60 -15.49 -0.19
N VAL A 461 9.82 -16.39 -1.16
CA VAL A 461 10.84 -16.20 -2.20
C VAL A 461 10.53 -14.96 -3.03
N ASN A 462 11.50 -14.06 -3.13
CA ASN A 462 11.41 -12.88 -4.00
C ASN A 462 12.49 -12.94 -5.08
N LEU A 463 12.44 -11.97 -5.99
CA LEU A 463 13.44 -11.79 -7.02
C LEU A 463 14.81 -11.54 -6.40
N SER A 464 15.85 -12.08 -7.03
CA SER A 464 17.22 -11.83 -6.61
C SER A 464 17.70 -10.47 -7.11
N LEU A 465 17.21 -9.37 -6.50
CA LEU A 465 17.51 -8.00 -6.94
C LEU A 465 19.01 -7.66 -6.96
N GLY A 466 19.82 -8.30 -6.10
CA GLY A 466 21.29 -8.16 -6.12
C GLY A 466 22.00 -9.06 -7.13
N ASN A 467 21.29 -10.00 -7.76
CA ASN A 467 21.82 -11.07 -8.62
C ASN A 467 20.84 -11.37 -9.77
N PRO A 468 20.56 -10.40 -10.68
CA PRO A 468 19.38 -10.43 -11.55
C PRO A 468 19.50 -11.30 -12.81
N PHE A 469 20.64 -11.92 -13.06
CA PHE A 469 20.92 -12.69 -14.28
C PHE A 469 20.27 -14.07 -14.29
N THR A 470 20.22 -14.71 -15.47
CA THR A 470 19.64 -16.06 -15.66
C THR A 470 20.75 -17.08 -15.87
N ASN A 471 21.25 -17.68 -14.79
CA ASN A 471 22.29 -18.71 -14.82
C ASN A 471 21.66 -20.11 -14.82
N MET A 472 21.08 -20.50 -15.97
CA MET A 472 20.48 -21.82 -16.14
C MET A 472 21.50 -22.95 -15.96
N GLN A 473 22.76 -22.69 -16.32
CA GLN A 473 23.85 -23.65 -16.16
C GLN A 473 24.02 -24.07 -14.69
N ASP A 474 24.06 -23.10 -13.77
CA ASP A 474 24.23 -23.36 -12.34
C ASP A 474 23.01 -24.09 -11.75
N GLY A 475 21.80 -23.72 -12.18
CA GLY A 475 20.57 -24.43 -11.84
C GLY A 475 20.61 -25.91 -12.26
N LEU A 476 21.03 -26.19 -13.49
CA LEU A 476 21.17 -27.55 -14.03
C LEU A 476 22.24 -28.36 -13.28
N ARG A 477 23.35 -27.72 -12.88
CA ARG A 477 24.40 -28.36 -12.07
C ARG A 477 23.88 -28.75 -10.69
N LEU A 478 23.23 -27.83 -10.00
CA LEU A 478 22.66 -28.12 -8.68
C LEU A 478 21.56 -29.20 -8.77
N ALA A 479 20.73 -29.17 -9.82
CA ALA A 479 19.75 -30.23 -10.06
C ALA A 479 20.40 -31.60 -10.29
N ASP A 480 21.52 -31.65 -11.03
CA ASP A 480 22.30 -32.88 -11.23
C ASP A 480 22.79 -33.45 -9.89
N GLU A 481 23.32 -32.60 -9.01
CA GLU A 481 23.80 -32.99 -7.68
C GLU A 481 22.69 -33.56 -6.80
N ILE A 482 21.53 -32.91 -6.78
CA ILE A 482 20.37 -33.33 -6.00
C ILE A 482 19.82 -34.65 -6.55
N ILE A 483 19.50 -34.69 -7.85
CA ILE A 483 18.82 -35.83 -8.46
C ILE A 483 19.71 -37.08 -8.54
N SER A 484 21.04 -36.90 -8.57
CA SER A 484 21.99 -38.02 -8.57
C SER A 484 22.02 -38.77 -7.24
N ARG A 485 21.65 -38.12 -6.12
CA ARG A 485 21.54 -38.74 -4.79
C ARG A 485 20.27 -39.57 -4.61
N GLU A 486 19.28 -39.36 -5.48
CA GLU A 486 17.99 -40.04 -5.42
C GLU A 486 18.05 -41.46 -5.98
N ARG A 487 17.27 -42.36 -5.34
CA ARG A 487 17.21 -43.79 -5.71
C ARG A 487 16.25 -44.06 -6.88
N GLY A 488 15.38 -43.11 -7.22
CA GLY A 488 14.41 -43.24 -8.29
C GLY A 488 15.08 -43.47 -9.64
N ARG A 489 14.58 -44.47 -10.38
CA ARG A 489 15.06 -44.77 -11.74
C ARG A 489 14.57 -43.74 -12.75
N ASN A 490 13.40 -43.17 -12.51
CA ASN A 490 12.81 -42.15 -13.39
C ASN A 490 13.19 -40.77 -12.87
N ARG A 491 14.16 -40.14 -13.54
CA ARG A 491 14.72 -38.85 -13.13
C ARG A 491 14.26 -37.76 -14.09
N GLN A 492 13.65 -36.70 -13.55
CA GLN A 492 13.24 -35.56 -14.34
C GLN A 492 13.60 -34.22 -13.71
N ILE A 493 13.93 -33.28 -14.59
CA ILE A 493 14.09 -31.87 -14.28
C ILE A 493 12.94 -31.12 -14.95
N ILE A 494 12.27 -30.25 -14.22
CA ILE A 494 11.21 -29.37 -14.71
C ILE A 494 11.72 -27.94 -14.59
N ILE A 495 11.83 -27.21 -15.70
CA ILE A 495 12.30 -25.83 -15.70
C ILE A 495 11.12 -24.90 -15.92
N ILE A 496 10.94 -23.89 -15.07
CA ILE A 496 10.00 -22.79 -15.26
C ILE A 496 10.81 -21.51 -15.40
N THR A 497 10.77 -20.91 -16.58
CA THR A 497 11.58 -19.72 -16.92
C THR A 497 10.89 -18.84 -17.96
N ASP A 498 11.23 -17.56 -17.98
CA ASP A 498 10.83 -16.60 -18.99
C ASP A 498 12.02 -15.94 -19.72
N GLY A 499 13.23 -16.40 -19.39
CA GLY A 499 14.49 -15.79 -19.81
C GLY A 499 15.40 -16.78 -20.51
N GLU A 500 16.17 -16.27 -21.45
CA GLU A 500 17.34 -16.95 -22.00
C GLU A 500 18.49 -16.92 -20.99
N PRO A 501 19.42 -17.89 -21.03
CA PRO A 501 20.58 -17.84 -20.17
C PRO A 501 21.45 -16.61 -20.48
N THR A 502 21.77 -15.82 -19.46
CA THR A 502 22.60 -14.60 -19.56
C THR A 502 23.88 -14.69 -18.73
N ALA A 503 24.09 -15.81 -18.03
CA ALA A 503 25.25 -16.04 -17.20
C ALA A 503 25.65 -17.52 -17.18
N PHE A 504 26.94 -17.78 -16.94
CA PHE A 504 27.46 -19.12 -16.68
C PHE A 504 28.69 -19.03 -15.75
N CYS A 505 29.05 -20.15 -15.13
CA CYS A 505 30.23 -20.27 -14.29
C CYS A 505 31.26 -21.22 -14.93
N ARG A 506 32.51 -20.78 -15.04
CA ARG A 506 33.64 -21.59 -15.51
C ARG A 506 34.81 -21.42 -14.55
N ASP A 507 35.33 -22.54 -14.06
CA ASP A 507 36.48 -22.60 -13.13
C ASP A 507 36.29 -21.76 -11.86
N GLY A 508 35.05 -21.55 -11.42
CA GLY A 508 34.69 -20.75 -10.25
C GLY A 508 34.38 -19.28 -10.55
N ASP A 509 34.72 -18.80 -11.75
CA ASP A 509 34.45 -17.44 -12.19
C ASP A 509 33.08 -17.31 -12.87
N LEU A 510 32.38 -16.22 -12.55
CA LEU A 510 31.08 -15.88 -13.13
C LEU A 510 31.28 -15.03 -14.38
N TYR A 511 30.70 -15.48 -15.50
CA TYR A 511 30.66 -14.76 -16.77
C TYR A 511 29.21 -14.33 -17.04
N VAL A 512 29.03 -13.07 -17.42
CA VAL A 512 27.70 -12.47 -17.61
C VAL A 512 27.73 -11.57 -18.85
N ASP A 513 26.79 -11.79 -19.76
CA ASP A 513 26.59 -10.93 -20.93
C ASP A 513 25.10 -10.62 -21.13
N TYR A 514 24.79 -9.35 -21.45
CA TYR A 514 23.47 -8.93 -21.89
C TYR A 514 23.58 -7.94 -23.06
N PRO A 515 23.14 -8.30 -24.27
CA PRO A 515 22.48 -9.55 -24.66
C PRO A 515 23.42 -10.77 -24.55
N PRO A 516 22.89 -12.00 -24.44
CA PRO A 516 23.71 -13.19 -24.26
C PRO A 516 24.55 -13.53 -25.48
N THR A 517 25.79 -13.95 -25.24
CA THR A 517 26.73 -14.36 -26.29
C THR A 517 26.54 -15.85 -26.65
N PRO A 518 26.96 -16.30 -27.86
CA PRO A 518 26.94 -17.71 -28.25
C PRO A 518 27.63 -18.65 -27.25
N GLU A 519 28.63 -18.14 -26.52
CA GLU A 519 29.35 -18.89 -25.50
C GLU A 519 28.45 -19.28 -24.32
N ILE A 520 27.58 -18.38 -23.84
CA ILE A 520 26.64 -18.67 -22.74
C ILE A 520 25.70 -19.82 -23.11
N PHE A 521 25.16 -19.80 -24.33
CA PHE A 521 24.29 -20.86 -24.83
C PHE A 521 25.04 -22.19 -24.92
N LEU A 522 26.27 -22.17 -25.45
CA LEU A 522 27.10 -23.36 -25.59
C LEU A 522 27.46 -23.99 -24.23
N GLU A 523 27.81 -23.17 -23.25
CA GLU A 523 28.12 -23.61 -21.89
C GLU A 523 26.90 -24.21 -21.17
N THR A 524 25.71 -23.64 -21.38
CA THR A 524 24.46 -24.22 -20.87
C THR A 524 24.14 -25.55 -21.58
N MET A 525 24.32 -25.63 -22.90
CA MET A 525 24.08 -26.86 -23.68
C MET A 525 25.03 -28.01 -23.34
N LYS A 526 26.24 -27.72 -22.87
CA LYS A 526 27.15 -28.74 -22.33
C LYS A 526 26.54 -29.46 -21.13
N GLU A 527 25.93 -28.71 -20.22
CA GLU A 527 25.24 -29.25 -19.04
C GLU A 527 24.00 -30.08 -19.43
N VAL A 528 23.18 -29.58 -20.36
CA VAL A 528 22.05 -30.31 -20.94
C VAL A 528 22.51 -31.65 -21.52
N THR A 529 23.59 -31.64 -22.30
CA THR A 529 24.15 -32.87 -22.90
C THR A 529 24.63 -33.84 -21.83
N ARG A 530 25.27 -33.35 -20.76
CA ARG A 530 25.71 -34.16 -19.62
C ARG A 530 24.54 -34.85 -18.93
N LEU A 531 23.48 -34.10 -18.61
CA LEU A 531 22.26 -34.61 -17.99
C LEU A 531 21.56 -35.64 -18.88
N THR A 532 21.52 -35.39 -20.19
CA THR A 532 20.94 -36.30 -21.18
C THR A 532 21.66 -37.65 -21.20
N ARG A 533 23.00 -37.65 -21.15
CA ARG A 533 23.81 -38.88 -21.08
C ARG A 533 23.56 -39.68 -19.79
N LYS A 534 23.15 -39.00 -18.71
CA LYS A 534 22.74 -39.62 -17.44
C LYS A 534 21.29 -40.13 -17.46
N GLY A 535 20.58 -40.00 -18.58
CA GLY A 535 19.17 -40.42 -18.70
C GLY A 535 18.17 -39.50 -17.99
N ILE A 536 18.57 -38.27 -17.67
CA ILE A 536 17.70 -37.30 -16.99
C ILE A 536 16.90 -36.53 -18.04
N VAL A 537 15.57 -36.56 -17.93
CA VAL A 537 14.67 -35.87 -18.86
C VAL A 537 14.38 -34.45 -18.36
N ILE A 538 14.54 -33.46 -19.22
CA ILE A 538 14.33 -32.03 -18.95
C ILE A 538 13.04 -31.59 -19.66
N ASN A 539 12.02 -31.22 -18.89
CA ASN A 539 10.81 -30.59 -19.42
C ASN A 539 10.85 -29.09 -19.11
N THR A 540 10.60 -28.25 -20.11
CA THR A 540 10.72 -26.79 -19.99
C THR A 540 9.38 -26.14 -20.20
N PHE A 541 8.96 -25.32 -19.23
CA PHE A 541 7.74 -24.52 -19.25
C PHE A 541 8.13 -23.05 -19.35
N MET A 542 7.79 -22.47 -20.48
CA MET A 542 8.21 -21.13 -20.87
C MET A 542 7.06 -20.15 -20.74
N LEU A 543 7.36 -19.00 -20.14
CA LEU A 543 6.40 -17.91 -19.92
C LEU A 543 6.59 -16.73 -20.90
N ASP A 544 7.35 -16.95 -21.96
CA ASP A 544 7.68 -15.98 -23.01
C ASP A 544 7.92 -16.71 -24.35
N GLU A 545 7.70 -16.02 -25.47
CA GLU A 545 7.69 -16.55 -26.84
C GLU A 545 8.67 -15.81 -27.77
N ARG A 546 9.67 -15.11 -27.21
CA ARG A 546 10.71 -14.44 -28.00
C ARG A 546 11.44 -15.43 -28.94
N PRO A 547 11.64 -15.11 -30.24
CA PRO A 547 12.18 -16.07 -31.22
C PRO A 547 13.51 -16.72 -30.84
N GLN A 548 14.49 -15.94 -30.36
CA GLN A 548 15.81 -16.45 -29.95
C GLN A 548 15.72 -17.45 -28.80
N LEU A 549 14.82 -17.18 -27.85
CA LEU A 549 14.58 -18.03 -26.69
C LEU A 549 13.86 -19.33 -27.11
N VAL A 550 12.91 -19.25 -28.05
CA VAL A 550 12.25 -20.42 -28.66
C VAL A 550 13.29 -21.31 -29.34
N ASP A 551 14.15 -20.75 -30.19
CA ASP A 551 15.19 -21.49 -30.92
C ASP A 551 16.14 -22.23 -29.96
N PHE A 552 16.58 -21.55 -28.89
CA PHE A 552 17.44 -22.15 -27.87
C PHE A 552 16.75 -23.33 -27.17
N VAL A 553 15.49 -23.18 -26.76
CA VAL A 553 14.78 -24.25 -26.04
C VAL A 553 14.39 -25.40 -26.97
N GLU A 554 14.10 -25.14 -28.24
CA GLU A 554 13.94 -26.21 -29.23
C GLU A 554 15.21 -27.04 -29.40
N GLN A 555 16.38 -26.39 -29.45
CA GLN A 555 17.66 -27.09 -29.49
C GLN A 555 17.89 -27.92 -28.22
N MET A 556 17.65 -27.34 -27.05
CA MET A 556 17.74 -28.05 -25.76
C MET A 556 16.83 -29.28 -25.73
N THR A 557 15.58 -29.13 -26.18
CA THR A 557 14.57 -30.19 -26.23
C THR A 557 14.99 -31.31 -27.17
N ARG A 558 15.53 -30.96 -28.34
CA ARG A 558 16.01 -31.93 -29.34
C ARG A 558 17.19 -32.75 -28.82
N VAL A 559 18.13 -32.10 -28.13
CA VAL A 559 19.28 -32.79 -27.53
C VAL A 559 18.84 -33.69 -26.38
N ASN A 560 18.02 -33.18 -25.46
CA ASN A 560 17.62 -33.93 -24.27
C ASN A 560 16.56 -35.01 -24.53
N LYS A 561 15.77 -34.87 -25.60
CA LYS A 561 14.54 -35.67 -25.87
C LYS A 561 13.44 -35.41 -24.84
N GLY A 562 13.47 -34.24 -24.22
CA GLY A 562 12.44 -33.73 -23.34
C GLY A 562 11.30 -33.08 -24.10
N ARG A 563 10.56 -32.19 -23.43
CA ARG A 563 9.47 -31.40 -24.05
C ARG A 563 9.57 -29.94 -23.65
N ALA A 564 9.12 -29.07 -24.53
CA ALA A 564 8.96 -27.65 -24.29
C ALA A 564 7.48 -27.26 -24.40
N PHE A 565 7.01 -26.45 -23.46
CA PHE A 565 5.67 -25.89 -23.43
C PHE A 565 5.77 -24.38 -23.38
N PHE A 566 5.12 -23.71 -24.34
CA PHE A 566 4.98 -22.26 -24.37
C PHE A 566 3.60 -21.91 -23.83
N SER A 567 3.55 -21.10 -22.78
CA SER A 567 2.31 -20.80 -22.07
C SER A 567 2.32 -19.39 -21.50
N THR A 568 1.14 -18.80 -21.38
CA THR A 568 0.97 -17.61 -20.53
C THR A 568 1.03 -18.00 -19.05
N PRO A 569 1.37 -17.07 -18.14
CA PRO A 569 1.39 -17.34 -16.70
C PRO A 569 0.08 -17.89 -16.15
N GLN A 570 -1.05 -17.46 -16.71
CA GLN A 570 -2.39 -17.90 -16.29
C GLN A 570 -2.65 -19.37 -16.61
N ARG A 571 -2.04 -19.91 -17.68
CA ARG A 571 -2.25 -21.28 -18.15
C ARG A 571 -1.13 -22.24 -17.75
N LEU A 572 -0.05 -21.75 -17.13
CA LEU A 572 1.11 -22.55 -16.73
C LEU A 572 0.71 -23.80 -15.91
N GLY A 573 -0.23 -23.63 -14.98
CA GLY A 573 -0.70 -24.72 -14.11
C GLY A 573 -1.43 -25.81 -14.87
N GLU A 574 -2.20 -25.44 -15.90
CA GLU A 574 -2.94 -26.40 -16.74
C GLU A 574 -1.96 -27.35 -17.44
N TYR A 575 -0.96 -26.78 -18.12
CA TYR A 575 0.03 -27.57 -18.85
C TYR A 575 0.89 -28.42 -17.92
N LEU A 576 1.43 -27.84 -16.85
CA LEU A 576 2.38 -28.55 -15.99
C LEU A 576 1.72 -29.72 -15.25
N LEU A 577 0.53 -29.52 -14.67
CA LEU A 577 -0.14 -30.58 -13.91
C LEU A 577 -0.70 -31.67 -14.81
N VAL A 578 -1.29 -31.31 -15.97
CA VAL A 578 -1.77 -32.30 -16.95
C VAL A 578 -0.60 -33.12 -17.47
N ASP A 579 0.52 -32.47 -17.77
CA ASP A 579 1.73 -33.13 -18.23
C ASP A 579 2.29 -34.13 -17.21
N TYR A 580 2.39 -33.69 -15.95
CA TYR A 580 2.84 -34.54 -14.84
C TYR A 580 1.95 -35.79 -14.71
N LEU A 581 0.62 -35.60 -14.71
CA LEU A 581 -0.35 -36.69 -14.59
C LEU A 581 -0.34 -37.64 -15.80
N ALA A 582 -0.25 -37.11 -17.02
CA ALA A 582 -0.17 -37.92 -18.24
C ALA A 582 1.09 -38.80 -18.25
N ARG A 583 2.23 -38.25 -17.80
CA ARG A 583 3.47 -39.02 -17.66
C ARG A 583 3.34 -40.09 -16.58
N ARG A 584 2.77 -39.79 -15.42
CA ARG A 584 2.52 -40.80 -14.37
C ARG A 584 1.67 -41.94 -14.91
N ARG A 585 0.61 -41.66 -15.70
CA ARG A 585 -0.18 -42.72 -16.35
C ARG A 585 0.66 -43.60 -17.30
N ARG A 586 1.54 -43.02 -18.11
CA ARG A 586 2.47 -43.78 -19.01
C ARG A 586 3.57 -44.56 -18.29
N LEU A 587 3.82 -44.25 -17.02
CA LEU A 587 4.82 -44.92 -16.19
C LEU A 587 4.23 -46.03 -15.33
N ILE A 588 2.90 -45.97 -15.12
CA ILE A 588 2.10 -46.96 -14.41
C ILE A 588 1.58 -48.01 -15.40
N ASN A 589 1.17 -47.57 -16.59
CA ASN A 589 0.74 -48.41 -17.71
C ASN A 589 1.91 -48.71 -18.63
#